data_AF-A0A9E3EBA2-F1
#
_entry.id   AF-A0A9E3EBA2-F1
#
_cell.length_a   1.000
_cell.length_b   1.000
_cell.length_c   1.000
_cell.angle_alpha   90.00
_cell.angle_beta   90.00
_cell.angle_gamma   90.00
#
_symmetry.space_group_name_H-M   'P 1'
#
loop_
_entity.id
_entity.type
_entity.pdbx_description
1 polymer ?
#
loop_
_entity_poly.entity_id
_entity_poly.type
_entity_poly.pdbx_seq_one_letter_code
_entity_poly.pdbx_strand_id
1 'polypeptide(L)'
;WRMGTTGAALGVAGIDALHDYRGRTDLFGRELQIAVEAVADELAGAANIIMGQGAEGAPVVVVKGFTPTGRGGAGRDLLRPRESDLYR
;
A
#
# COMPACT_ATOMS: atom_id res chain seq x y z
N TRP A 1 1.42 -11.37 14.53
CA TRP A 1 2.64 -11.76 13.80
C TRP A 1 2.33 -12.97 12.93
N ARG A 2 3.02 -13.11 11.79
CA ARG A 2 2.89 -14.22 10.83
C ARG A 2 4.29 -14.72 10.46
N MET A 3 4.40 -15.96 10.02
CA MET A 3 5.63 -16.51 9.46
C MET A 3 5.81 -16.03 8.00
N GLY A 4 7.04 -15.67 7.61
CA GLY A 4 7.41 -15.29 6.23
C GLY A 4 7.72 -13.80 6.05
N THR A 5 8.29 -13.46 4.89
CA THR A 5 8.58 -12.08 4.46
C THR A 5 7.70 -11.66 3.30
N THR A 6 7.47 -10.35 3.14
CA THR A 6 6.75 -9.75 2.01
C THR A 6 7.44 -8.43 1.63
N GLY A 7 7.21 -7.99 0.40
CA GLY A 7 7.57 -6.63 -0.01
C GLY A 7 6.72 -5.60 0.72
N ALA A 8 7.33 -4.47 1.04
CA ALA A 8 6.70 -3.28 1.59
C ALA A 8 7.26 -2.04 0.90
N ALA A 9 6.44 -1.01 0.70
CA ALA A 9 6.83 0.22 0.07
C ALA A 9 7.61 1.10 1.06
N LEU A 10 8.82 1.51 0.65
CA LEU A 10 9.62 2.48 1.41
C LEU A 10 9.49 3.91 0.86
N GLY A 11 9.15 4.02 -0.43
CA GLY A 11 9.04 5.28 -1.14
C GLY A 11 7.95 5.22 -2.18
N VAL A 12 7.30 6.36 -2.40
CA VAL A 12 6.18 6.52 -3.33
C VAL A 12 6.36 7.87 -4.02
N ALA A 13 6.05 7.93 -5.32
CA ALA A 13 5.99 9.16 -6.09
C ALA A 13 4.94 9.01 -7.19
N GLY A 14 4.18 10.08 -7.46
CA GLY A 14 3.20 10.13 -8.54
C GLY A 14 1.89 9.37 -8.29
N ILE A 15 1.75 8.67 -7.15
CA ILE A 15 0.52 8.02 -6.69
C ILE A 15 0.33 8.25 -5.19
N ASP A 16 -0.89 8.16 -4.68
CA ASP A 16 -1.12 8.15 -3.23
C ASP A 16 -0.58 6.84 -2.61
N ALA A 17 0.00 6.93 -1.41
CA ALA A 17 0.44 5.73 -0.70
C ALA A 17 -0.72 4.98 -0.01
N LEU A 18 -1.71 5.76 0.46
CA LEU A 18 -2.94 5.30 1.10
C LEU A 18 -4.15 5.72 0.27
N HIS A 19 -5.13 4.84 0.12
CA HIS A 19 -6.44 5.19 -0.41
C HIS A 19 -7.47 5.22 0.73
N ASP A 20 -8.07 6.39 0.96
CA ASP A 20 -9.07 6.57 2.00
C ASP A 20 -10.49 6.42 1.44
N TYR A 21 -11.15 5.33 1.80
CA TYR A 21 -12.54 5.06 1.43
C TYR A 21 -13.54 5.58 2.48
N ARG A 22 -13.07 6.15 3.61
CA ARG A 22 -13.97 6.63 4.66
C ARG A 22 -14.89 7.71 4.12
N GLY A 23 -16.16 7.68 4.52
CA GLY A 23 -17.19 8.56 3.98
C GLY A 23 -17.79 8.12 2.64
N ARG A 24 -17.24 7.09 1.97
CA ARG A 24 -17.89 6.47 0.81
C ARG A 24 -18.94 5.46 1.25
N THR A 25 -19.92 5.19 0.39
CA THR A 25 -21.01 4.23 0.65
C THR A 25 -20.68 2.85 0.09
N ASP A 26 -21.01 1.80 0.85
CA ASP A 26 -20.98 0.42 0.38
C ASP A 26 -22.18 0.09 -0.55
N LEU A 27 -22.27 -1.18 -0.98
CA LEU A 27 -23.34 -1.69 -1.85
C LEU A 27 -24.75 -1.58 -1.24
N PHE A 28 -24.87 -1.37 0.06
CA PHE A 28 -26.13 -1.25 0.79
C PHE A 28 -26.38 0.20 1.28
N GLY A 29 -25.60 1.17 0.80
CA GLY A 29 -25.74 2.58 1.17
C GLY A 29 -25.20 2.92 2.56
N ARG A 30 -24.41 2.04 3.19
CA ARG A 30 -23.81 2.30 4.50
C ARG A 30 -22.47 2.98 4.33
N GLU A 31 -22.20 3.98 5.16
CA GLU A 31 -20.94 4.72 5.13
C GLU A 31 -19.78 3.86 5.67
N LEU A 32 -18.67 3.82 4.94
CA LEU A 32 -17.44 3.18 5.36
C LEU A 32 -16.75 4.01 6.45
N GLN A 33 -16.53 3.41 7.62
CA GLN A 33 -15.95 4.10 8.79
C GLN A 33 -14.45 3.80 8.99
N ILE A 34 -13.99 2.60 8.65
CA ILE A 34 -12.62 2.14 8.87
C ILE A 34 -12.14 1.46 7.60
N ALA A 35 -11.82 2.27 6.58
CA ALA A 35 -11.43 1.76 5.28
C ALA A 35 -10.33 2.65 4.69
N VAL A 36 -9.09 2.41 5.13
CA VAL A 36 -7.88 3.00 4.55
C VAL A 36 -7.03 1.86 4.02
N GLU A 37 -6.83 1.85 2.71
CA GLU A 37 -6.10 0.82 1.96
C GLU A 37 -4.66 1.27 1.74
N ALA A 38 -3.69 0.40 2.03
CA ALA A 38 -2.28 0.67 1.81
C ALA A 38 -1.84 0.26 0.40
N VAL A 39 -2.38 0.94 -0.61
CA VAL A 39 -2.21 0.59 -2.03
C VAL A 39 -0.75 0.47 -2.43
N ALA A 40 0.14 1.32 -1.90
CA ALA A 40 1.57 1.22 -2.18
C ALA A 40 2.19 -0.09 -1.66
N ASP A 41 1.81 -0.56 -0.47
CA ASP A 41 2.28 -1.83 0.09
C ASP A 41 1.70 -3.02 -0.68
N GLU A 42 0.45 -2.94 -1.16
CA GLU A 42 -0.14 -3.99 -1.99
C GLU A 42 0.60 -4.14 -3.33
N LEU A 43 0.92 -3.02 -3.99
CA LEU A 43 1.72 -3.00 -5.21
C LEU A 43 3.14 -3.55 -4.95
N ALA A 44 3.77 -3.14 -3.85
CA ALA A 44 5.10 -3.62 -3.47
C ALA A 44 5.10 -5.13 -3.16
N GLY A 45 4.08 -5.61 -2.45
CA GLY A 45 3.90 -7.03 -2.15
C GLY A 45 3.70 -7.86 -3.42
N ALA A 46 2.85 -7.40 -4.34
CA ALA A 46 2.65 -8.07 -5.63
C ALA A 46 3.92 -8.07 -6.49
N ALA A 47 4.64 -6.96 -6.55
CA ALA A 47 5.90 -6.87 -7.26
C ALA A 47 6.95 -7.83 -6.68
N ASN A 48 7.03 -7.94 -5.35
CA ASN A 48 7.99 -8.80 -4.65
C ASN A 48 7.86 -10.29 -5.05
N ILE A 49 6.65 -10.76 -5.36
CA ILE A 49 6.42 -12.12 -5.86
C ILE A 49 7.15 -12.36 -7.20
N ILE A 50 7.14 -11.36 -8.08
CA ILE A 50 7.78 -11.43 -9.40
C ILE A 50 9.28 -11.20 -9.30
N MET A 51 9.72 -10.30 -8.40
CA MET A 51 11.14 -10.00 -8.19
C MET A 51 11.90 -11.21 -7.64
N GLY A 52 11.25 -12.03 -6.80
CA GLY A 52 11.90 -13.11 -6.07
C GLY A 52 12.61 -12.63 -4.81
N GLN A 53 13.34 -13.52 -4.13
CA GLN A 53 14.05 -13.23 -2.88
C GLN A 53 15.54 -13.65 -2.94
N GLY A 54 16.03 -14.11 -4.10
CA GLY A 54 17.36 -14.65 -4.28
C GLY A 54 18.05 -14.11 -5.53
N ALA A 55 18.43 -15.01 -6.43
CA ALA A 55 19.27 -14.72 -7.60
C ALA A 55 18.47 -14.56 -8.91
N GLU A 56 17.16 -14.33 -8.84
CA GLU A 56 16.28 -14.25 -10.00
C GLU A 56 16.63 -13.06 -10.92
N GLY A 57 17.28 -12.02 -10.39
CA GLY A 57 17.80 -10.91 -11.19
C GLY A 57 16.71 -10.02 -11.78
N ALA A 58 15.52 -9.98 -11.18
CA ALA A 58 14.37 -9.20 -11.63
C ALA A 58 14.06 -8.01 -10.69
N PRO A 59 14.89 -6.94 -10.64
CA PRO A 59 14.76 -5.87 -9.63
C PRO A 59 13.67 -4.83 -9.93
N VAL A 60 13.01 -4.91 -11.09
CA VAL A 60 12.00 -3.94 -11.53
C VAL A 60 10.78 -4.66 -12.08
N VAL A 61 9.60 -4.24 -11.61
CA VAL A 61 8.31 -4.77 -12.05
C VAL A 61 7.44 -3.61 -12.54
N VAL A 62 6.79 -3.79 -13.69
CA VAL A 62 5.85 -2.82 -14.25
C VAL A 62 4.43 -3.33 -14.05
N VAL A 63 3.63 -2.60 -13.26
CA VAL A 63 2.20 -2.86 -13.07
C VAL A 63 1.41 -2.05 -14.10
N LYS A 64 0.49 -2.70 -14.82
CA LYS A 64 -0.40 -2.08 -15.81
C LYS A 64 -1.86 -2.33 -15.45
N GLY A 65 -2.74 -1.40 -15.80
CA GLY A 65 -4.18 -1.48 -15.52
C GLY A 65 -4.58 -0.97 -14.13
N PHE A 66 -3.61 -0.60 -13.29
CA PHE A 66 -3.87 0.13 -12.05
C PHE A 66 -4.23 1.59 -12.36
N THR A 67 -5.30 2.09 -11.74
CA THR A 67 -5.72 3.49 -11.86
C THR A 67 -5.34 4.23 -10.58
N PRO A 68 -4.26 5.03 -10.58
CA PRO A 68 -3.84 5.75 -9.39
C PRO A 68 -4.84 6.85 -9.02
N THR A 69 -4.97 7.12 -7.74
CA THR A 69 -5.80 8.19 -7.21
C THR A 69 -4.96 9.33 -6.64
N GLY A 70 -5.62 10.48 -6.46
CA GLY A 70 -5.09 11.67 -5.80
C GLY A 70 -4.02 12.40 -6.59
N ARG A 71 -3.17 13.14 -5.86
CA ARG A 71 -2.15 14.05 -6.42
C ARG A 71 -0.72 13.53 -6.19
N GLY A 72 -0.57 12.39 -5.53
CA GLY A 72 0.73 11.84 -5.14
C GLY A 72 0.98 11.99 -3.64
N GLY A 73 1.55 10.94 -3.05
CA GLY A 73 2.01 10.89 -1.67
C GLY A 73 3.48 10.50 -1.56
N ALA A 74 3.90 10.16 -0.34
CA ALA A 74 5.24 9.72 -0.02
C ALA A 74 5.22 8.48 0.86
N GLY A 75 6.32 7.72 0.90
CA GLY A 75 6.42 6.52 1.74
C GLY A 75 6.20 6.79 3.24
N ARG A 76 6.45 8.01 3.71
CA ARG A 76 6.17 8.42 5.10
C ARG A 76 4.69 8.34 5.47
N ASP A 77 3.80 8.42 4.49
CA ASP A 77 2.35 8.43 4.71
C ASP A 77 1.85 7.06 5.17
N LEU A 78 2.61 5.98 4.89
CA LEU A 78 2.34 4.63 5.41
C LEU A 78 2.73 4.46 6.88
N LEU A 79 3.58 5.35 7.41
CA LEU A 79 4.04 5.25 8.78
C LEU A 79 2.96 5.73 9.74
N ARG A 80 2.65 4.89 10.73
CA ARG A 80 1.74 5.27 11.80
C ARG A 80 2.34 6.44 12.59
N PRO A 81 1.58 7.53 12.83
CA PRO A 81 2.02 8.61 13.71
C PRO A 81 2.35 8.08 15.10
N ARG A 82 3.42 8.60 15.70
CA ARG A 82 3.99 8.11 16.97
C ARG A 82 2.97 8.09 18.11
N GLU A 83 2.11 9.10 18.15
CA GLU A 83 1.02 9.27 19.11
C GLU A 83 -0.07 8.19 19.02
N SER A 84 -0.16 7.49 17.89
CA SER A 84 -1.14 6.42 17.64
C SER A 84 -0.52 5.03 17.58
N ASP A 85 0.82 4.93 17.70
CA ASP A 85 1.57 3.68 17.58
C ASP A 85 1.80 3.04 18.95
N LEU A 86 0.86 2.18 19.36
CA LEU A 86 0.87 1.50 20.66
C LEU A 86 1.95 0.41 20.80
N TYR A 87 2.67 0.08 19.72
CA TYR A 87 3.57 -1.08 19.66
C TYR A 87 5.02 -0.70 19.36
N ARG A 88 5.33 0.59 19.34
CA ARG A 88 6.66 1.15 19.04
C ARG A 88 7.43 1.57 20.28
#